data_AF-A0A2U1KTA1-F1
#
_entry.id   AF-A0A2U1KTA1-F1
#
_cell.length_a   1.000
_cell.length_b   1.000
_cell.length_c   1.000
_cell.angle_alpha   90.00
_cell.angle_beta   90.00
_cell.angle_gamma   90.00
#
_symmetry.space_group_name_H-M   'P 1'
#
loop_
_entity.id
_entity.type
_entity.pdbx_description
1 polymer ?
#
loop_
_entity_poly.entity_id
_entity_poly.type
_entity_poly.pdbx_seq_one_letter_code
_entity_poly.pdbx_strand_id
1 'polypeptide(L)'
;MDMATTQTRRNKNLPIKLNVFTWRVTRHRVPTRFNLDLRGIDVDSTRCLVCDEAIEKSQHLFVECTIASSLWSMVATCWAGVRGLP
;
A
#
# COMPACT_ATOMS: atom_id res chain seq x y z
N MET A 1 -4.42 -7.72 -16.85
CA MET A 1 -5.53 -7.73 -15.87
C MET A 1 -6.14 -6.36 -15.89
N ASP A 2 -7.28 -6.23 -16.58
CA ASP A 2 -7.89 -4.93 -16.85
C ASP A 2 -8.47 -4.33 -15.57
N MET A 3 -7.80 -3.33 -15.02
CA MET A 3 -8.21 -2.60 -13.82
C MET A 3 -9.48 -1.74 -14.00
N ALA A 4 -10.08 -1.75 -15.19
CA ALA A 4 -11.21 -0.90 -15.55
C ALA A 4 -12.57 -1.41 -15.04
N THR A 5 -12.70 -2.70 -14.67
CA THR A 5 -14.02 -3.33 -14.40
C THR A 5 -14.22 -3.86 -12.98
N THR A 6 -13.30 -3.63 -12.04
CA THR A 6 -13.51 -4.08 -10.64
C THR A 6 -14.60 -3.26 -9.95
N GLN A 7 -15.79 -3.84 -9.84
CA GLN A 7 -16.89 -3.27 -9.06
C GLN A 7 -16.40 -3.07 -7.62
N THR A 8 -16.53 -1.83 -7.13
CA THR A 8 -16.07 -1.47 -5.78
C THR A 8 -17.08 -2.00 -4.76
N ARG A 9 -16.85 -3.22 -4.28
CA ARG A 9 -17.66 -3.81 -3.21
C ARG A 9 -17.19 -3.28 -1.87
N ARG A 10 -18.08 -2.57 -1.17
CA ARG A 10 -17.85 -2.16 0.23
C ARG A 10 -17.88 -3.39 1.15
N ASN A 11 -16.86 -3.55 1.97
CA ASN A 11 -16.85 -4.53 3.05
C ASN A 11 -17.44 -3.90 4.32
N LYS A 12 -18.60 -4.40 4.78
CA LYS A 12 -19.30 -3.90 5.98
C LYS A 12 -18.53 -4.18 7.28
N ASN A 13 -17.63 -5.15 7.26
CA ASN A 13 -16.80 -5.53 8.42
C ASN A 13 -15.56 -4.63 8.56
N LEU A 14 -15.30 -3.77 7.57
CA LEU A 14 -14.17 -2.82 7.62
C LEU A 14 -14.68 -1.41 7.89
N PRO A 15 -13.93 -0.61 8.68
CA PRO A 15 -14.15 0.82 8.77
C PRO A 15 -14.21 1.49 7.39
N ILE A 16 -15.01 2.56 7.27
CA ILE A 16 -15.17 3.31 6.02
C ILE A 16 -13.82 3.76 5.44
N LYS A 17 -12.88 4.16 6.31
CA LYS A 17 -11.54 4.61 5.92
C LYS A 17 -10.77 3.51 5.17
N LEU A 18 -10.86 2.25 5.61
CA LEU A 18 -10.19 1.13 4.94
C LEU A 18 -10.83 0.85 3.57
N ASN A 19 -12.16 0.87 3.49
CA ASN A 19 -12.86 0.71 2.21
C ASN A 19 -12.43 1.78 1.18
N VAL A 20 -12.37 3.05 1.59
CA VAL A 20 -11.90 4.15 0.73
C VAL A 20 -10.43 3.98 0.36
N PHE A 21 -9.59 3.58 1.30
CA PHE A 21 -8.17 3.34 1.05
C PHE A 21 -7.96 2.22 0.02
N THR A 22 -8.60 1.06 0.19
CA THR A 22 -8.54 -0.05 -0.76
C THR A 22 -9.04 0.36 -2.15
N TRP A 23 -10.13 1.14 -2.21
CA TRP A 23 -10.60 1.70 -3.47
C TRP A 23 -9.57 2.62 -4.15
N ARG A 24 -8.87 3.45 -3.37
CA ARG A 24 -7.79 4.30 -3.92
C ARG A 24 -6.63 3.46 -4.44
N VAL A 25 -6.18 2.45 -3.68
CA VAL A 25 -5.07 1.58 -4.08
C VAL A 25 -5.38 0.83 -5.38
N THR A 26 -6.55 0.19 -5.44
CA THR A 26 -6.98 -0.62 -6.61
C THR A 26 -7.21 0.19 -7.88
N ARG A 27 -7.30 1.53 -7.78
CA ARG A 27 -7.46 2.43 -8.93
C ARG A 27 -6.23 3.33 -9.16
N HIS A 28 -5.09 3.02 -8.54
CA HIS A 28 -3.88 3.84 -8.59
C HIS A 28 -4.10 5.31 -8.17
N ARG A 29 -5.08 5.57 -7.30
CA ARG A 29 -5.44 6.90 -6.79
C ARG A 29 -4.75 7.27 -5.47
N VAL A 30 -3.80 6.46 -5.01
CA VAL A 30 -2.88 6.84 -3.93
C VAL A 30 -1.78 7.72 -4.53
N PRO A 31 -1.39 8.83 -3.88
CA PRO A 31 -0.38 9.75 -4.39
C PRO A 31 1.04 9.20 -4.16
N THR A 32 1.35 8.05 -4.75
CA THR A 32 2.74 7.57 -4.81
C THR A 32 3.49 8.33 -5.89
N ARG A 33 4.82 8.45 -5.80
CA ARG A 33 5.65 9.15 -6.80
C ARG A 33 5.37 8.66 -8.22
N PHE A 34 5.27 7.34 -8.39
CA PHE A 34 4.90 6.74 -9.69
C PHE A 34 3.53 7.21 -10.21
N ASN A 35 2.51 7.29 -9.35
CA ASN A 35 1.17 7.73 -9.78
C ASN A 35 1.06 9.25 -9.97
N LEU A 36 1.96 10.04 -9.37
CA LEU A 36 2.06 11.48 -9.59
C LEU A 36 2.71 11.76 -10.95
N ASP A 37 3.83 11.10 -11.24
CA ASP A 37 4.52 11.15 -12.53
C ASP A 37 3.57 10.76 -13.69
N LEU A 38 2.83 9.66 -13.55
CA LEU A 38 1.81 9.25 -14.53
C LEU A 38 0.68 10.27 -14.75
N ARG A 39 0.48 11.21 -13.83
CA ARG A 39 -0.50 12.31 -13.97
C ARG A 39 0.11 13.58 -14.53
N GLY A 40 1.38 13.56 -14.91
CA GLY A 40 2.11 14.74 -15.37
C GLY A 40 2.44 15.72 -14.25
N ILE A 41 2.43 15.27 -12.99
CA ILE A 41 2.94 16.07 -11.88
C ILE A 41 4.44 15.80 -11.79
N ASP A 42 5.23 16.85 -11.97
CA ASP A 42 6.68 16.77 -11.90
C ASP A 42 7.14 16.33 -10.51
N VAL A 43 8.01 15.32 -10.49
CA VAL A 43 8.60 14.76 -9.28
C VAL A 43 10.07 14.51 -9.55
N ASP A 44 10.95 14.92 -8.63
CA ASP A 44 12.41 14.83 -8.83
C ASP A 44 12.91 13.40 -9.11
N SER A 45 12.18 12.40 -8.60
CA SER A 45 12.47 10.98 -8.77
C SER A 45 11.21 10.15 -8.48
N THR A 46 11.09 9.02 -9.17
CA THR A 46 10.06 8.00 -8.93
C THR A 46 10.50 6.92 -7.94
N ARG A 47 11.73 7.00 -7.41
CA ARG A 47 12.23 6.08 -6.38
C ARG A 47 11.42 6.20 -5.08
N CYS A 48 11.32 5.08 -4.38
CA CYS A 48 10.68 4.97 -3.08
C CYS A 48 11.39 5.86 -2.05
N LEU A 49 10.70 6.82 -1.46
CA LEU A 49 11.33 7.71 -0.46
C LEU A 49 11.70 6.99 0.84
N VAL A 50 11.18 5.78 1.05
CA VAL A 50 11.38 5.02 2.28
C VAL A 50 12.68 4.23 2.22
N CYS A 51 12.86 3.40 1.18
CA CYS A 51 14.05 2.56 1.06
C CYS A 51 15.00 3.01 -0.04
N ASP A 52 14.58 3.90 -0.94
CA ASP A 52 15.36 4.37 -2.09
C ASP A 52 15.95 3.26 -2.97
N GLU A 53 15.34 2.07 -3.05
CA GLU A 53 15.89 0.93 -3.83
C GLU A 53 15.08 0.58 -5.08
N ALA A 54 13.82 1.01 -5.17
CA ALA A 54 12.92 0.68 -6.28
C ALA A 54 11.90 1.80 -6.53
N ILE A 55 11.12 1.69 -7.61
CA ILE A 55 10.05 2.64 -7.95
C ILE A 55 8.93 2.61 -6.89
N GLU A 56 8.47 3.78 -6.45
CA GLU A 56 7.39 3.94 -5.49
C GLU A 56 6.00 3.65 -6.11
N LYS A 57 5.74 2.37 -6.38
CA LYS A 57 4.39 1.85 -6.66
C LYS A 57 3.67 1.58 -5.34
N SER A 58 2.33 1.55 -5.34
CA SER A 58 1.58 1.23 -4.12
C SER A 58 1.93 -0.16 -3.55
N GLN A 59 2.15 -1.16 -4.41
CA GLN A 59 2.58 -2.50 -3.99
C GLN A 59 3.96 -2.46 -3.29
N HIS A 60 4.91 -1.74 -3.88
CA HIS A 60 6.22 -1.57 -3.28
C HIS A 60 6.12 -0.82 -1.94
N LEU A 61 5.49 0.34 -1.91
CA LEU A 61 5.37 1.19 -0.72
C LEU A 61 4.74 0.46 0.48
N PHE A 62 3.70 -0.37 0.25
CA PHE A 62 2.96 -1.00 1.34
C PHE A 62 3.37 -2.45 1.65
N VAL A 63 4.07 -3.15 0.75
CA VAL A 63 4.35 -4.60 0.90
C VAL A 63 5.81 -4.95 0.62
N GLU A 64 6.36 -4.54 -0.52
CA GLU A 64 7.66 -5.05 -0.99
C GLU A 64 8.86 -4.20 -0.52
N CYS A 65 8.62 -2.96 -0.12
CA CYS A 65 9.64 -2.10 0.45
C CYS A 65 10.29 -2.82 1.64
N THR A 66 11.61 -2.85 1.68
CA THR A 66 12.39 -3.57 2.70
C THR A 66 11.99 -3.17 4.12
N ILE A 67 11.76 -1.87 4.33
CA ILE A 67 11.30 -1.32 5.61
C ILE A 67 9.85 -1.73 5.90
N ALA A 68 8.94 -1.64 4.92
CA ALA A 68 7.55 -2.05 5.09
C ALA A 68 7.43 -3.56 5.40
N SER A 69 8.15 -4.40 4.65
CA SER A 69 8.21 -5.85 4.85
C SER A 69 8.76 -6.22 6.25
N SER A 70 9.81 -5.51 6.69
CA SER A 70 10.34 -5.68 8.05
C SER A 70 9.32 -5.31 9.12
N LEU A 71 8.58 -4.21 8.92
CA LEU A 71 7.49 -3.81 9.82
C LEU A 71 6.40 -4.87 9.88
N TRP A 72 5.96 -5.41 8.74
CA TRP A 72 4.97 -6.49 8.71
C TRP A 72 5.47 -7.75 9.41
N SER A 73 6.76 -8.08 9.28
CA SER A 73 7.37 -9.21 9.97
C SER A 73 7.37 -9.02 11.50
N MET A 74 7.68 -7.82 11.98
CA MET A 74 7.60 -7.47 13.40
C MET A 74 6.16 -7.56 13.90
N VAL A 75 5.21 -6.98 13.16
CA VAL A 75 3.78 -7.01 13.50
C VAL A 75 3.26 -8.44 13.57
N ALA A 76 3.63 -9.29 12.61
CA ALA A 76 3.26 -10.71 12.60
C ALA A 76 3.86 -11.46 13.81
N THR A 77 5.13 -11.19 14.14
CA THR A 77 5.80 -11.77 15.30
C THR A 77 5.13 -11.34 16.61
N CYS A 78 4.83 -10.05 16.77
CA CYS A 78 4.11 -9.52 17.92
C CYS A 78 2.74 -10.17 18.05
N TRP A 79 1.96 -10.29 16.97
CA TRP A 79 0.65 -10.94 17.03
C TRP A 79 0.72 -12.43 17.33
N ALA A 80 1.77 -13.11 16.86
CA ALA A 80 2.01 -14.51 17.20
C ALA A 80 2.38 -14.67 18.68
N GLY A 81 3.20 -13.77 19.23
CA GLY A 81 3.57 -13.75 20.65
C GLY A 81 2.44 -13.34 21.60
N VAL A 82 1.49 -12.51 21.14
CA VAL A 82 0.29 -12.11 21.92
C VAL A 82 -0.68 -13.28 22.12
N ARG A 83 -0.56 -14.39 21.37
CA ARG A 83 -1.32 -15.63 21.62
C ARG A 83 -0.75 -16.49 22.78
N GLY A 84 0.25 -15.98 23.51
CA GLY A 84 0.82 -16.60 24.72
C GLY A 84 0.33 -16.01 26.05
N LEU A 85 -0.96 -15.69 26.18
CA LEU A 85 -1.62 -15.38 27.47
C LEU A 85 -2.64 -16.50 27.78
N PRO A 86 -2.79 -16.89 29.06
CA PRO A 86 -3.28 -18.19 29.50
C PRO A 86 -4.68 -18.57 29.02
#